data_AF-K6E1M0-F1
#
_entry.id   AF-K6E1M0-F1
#
_cell.length_a   1.000
_cell.length_b   1.000
_cell.length_c   1.000
_cell.angle_alpha   90.00
_cell.angle_beta   90.00
_cell.angle_gamma   90.00
#
_symmetry.space_group_name_H-M   'P 1'
#
loop_
_entity.id
_entity.type
_entity.pdbx_description
1 polymer ?
#
loop_
_entity_poly.entity_id
_entity_poly.type
_entity_poly.pdbx_seq_one_letter_code
_entity_poly.pdbx_strand_id
1 'polypeptide(L)'
;PFFEKISRNIYLRAIRDGFIAGMPVILFSSIFILIAYVPNAWGFHWSKDIETFLMTPYSYSMGILAFFVGGTTAKALTDSKNRDLPATNQINFLSTMLASMVGFLLMAAEPAKEGGFLTAFMGTKGLLTAFIAAFVTVNVYKVCVKNNVTIRMPEDVPPNISQVFKDLIPFTVSVVILYGLELLVKGTLGVTVAESIGTLIAPLFSAADGYLGITLIFGAYAFFWFVGIHGPSIVEPAIAAITYANIDVNLHLIQAGQHADKVITSGTQMFIATMGGTGATLIVPFLFMWICKSDRNRAIGRASVVPTFFGVNEPILFGAPIVLNPIFYTFLVT
;
A
#
# COMPACT_ATOMS: atom_id res chain seq x y z
N PRO A 1 -15.03 18.39 -13.26
CA PRO A 1 -14.26 19.50 -12.63
C PRO A 1 -13.48 19.12 -11.34
N PHE A 2 -14.13 18.71 -10.24
CA PHE A 2 -13.44 18.40 -8.97
C PHE A 2 -12.64 17.09 -9.04
N PHE A 3 -13.27 15.99 -9.47
CA PHE A 3 -12.60 14.69 -9.61
C PHE A 3 -11.49 14.69 -10.67
N GLU A 4 -11.61 15.53 -11.71
CA GLU A 4 -10.52 15.73 -12.69
C GLU A 4 -9.30 16.42 -12.06
N LYS A 5 -9.50 17.33 -11.09
CA LYS A 5 -8.38 17.92 -10.34
C LYS A 5 -7.71 16.89 -9.44
N ILE A 6 -8.49 16.01 -8.80
CA ILE A 6 -7.98 14.91 -7.97
C ILE A 6 -7.19 13.91 -8.84
N SER A 7 -7.75 13.45 -9.97
CA SER A 7 -7.08 12.49 -10.86
C SER A 7 -5.85 13.09 -11.58
N ARG A 8 -5.78 14.42 -11.71
CA ARG A 8 -4.61 15.13 -12.21
C ARG A 8 -3.54 15.42 -11.16
N ASN A 9 -3.81 15.14 -9.88
CA ASN A 9 -2.83 15.32 -8.82
C ASN A 9 -1.67 14.34 -9.03
N ILE A 10 -0.46 14.89 -9.17
CA ILE A 10 0.76 14.13 -9.45
C ILE A 10 1.16 13.17 -8.31
N TYR A 11 0.77 13.45 -7.06
CA TYR A 11 1.07 12.58 -5.92
C TYR A 11 0.19 11.32 -5.93
N LEU A 12 -1.12 11.49 -6.13
CA LEU A 12 -2.05 10.35 -6.25
C LEU A 12 -1.74 9.51 -7.49
N ARG A 13 -1.37 10.17 -8.60
CA ARG A 13 -0.89 9.47 -9.79
C ARG A 13 0.38 8.68 -9.52
N ALA A 14 1.35 9.26 -8.81
CA ALA A 14 2.59 8.57 -8.48
C ALA A 14 2.38 7.35 -7.57
N ILE A 15 1.44 7.42 -6.62
CA ILE A 15 1.03 6.24 -5.83
C ILE A 15 0.51 5.15 -6.76
N ARG A 16 -0.49 5.47 -7.58
CA ARG A 16 -1.09 4.52 -8.53
C ARG A 16 -0.05 3.90 -9.47
N ASP A 17 0.78 4.73 -10.09
CA ASP A 17 1.80 4.28 -11.04
C ASP A 17 2.90 3.45 -10.32
N GLY A 18 3.18 3.75 -9.05
CA GLY A 18 4.04 2.94 -8.19
C GLY A 18 3.49 1.54 -7.92
N PHE A 19 2.20 1.41 -7.63
CA PHE A 19 1.51 0.11 -7.52
C PHE A 19 1.50 -0.65 -8.84
N ILE A 20 1.26 0.04 -9.96
CA ILE A 20 1.32 -0.59 -11.29
C ILE A 20 2.68 -1.23 -11.53
N ALA A 21 3.77 -0.53 -11.17
CA ALA A 21 5.12 -1.09 -11.25
C ALA A 21 5.36 -2.26 -10.28
N GLY A 22 4.64 -2.31 -9.15
CA GLY A 22 4.70 -3.39 -8.16
C GLY A 22 3.82 -4.60 -8.48
N MET A 23 2.93 -4.55 -9.49
CA MET A 23 2.00 -5.64 -9.80
C MET A 23 2.66 -7.02 -10.01
N PRO A 24 3.84 -7.14 -10.67
CA PRO A 24 4.49 -8.43 -10.82
C PRO A 24 4.79 -9.10 -9.46
N VAL A 25 5.15 -8.30 -8.44
CA VAL A 25 5.42 -8.79 -7.07
C VAL A 25 4.14 -9.31 -6.43
N ILE A 26 3.04 -8.56 -6.55
CA ILE A 26 1.72 -8.90 -5.98
C ILE A 26 1.15 -10.17 -6.64
N LEU A 27 1.26 -10.29 -7.96
CA LEU A 27 0.80 -11.47 -8.69
C LEU A 27 1.63 -12.70 -8.36
N PHE A 28 2.95 -12.55 -8.32
CA PHE A 28 3.88 -13.62 -7.96
C PHE A 28 3.60 -14.17 -6.56
N SER A 29 3.51 -13.29 -5.55
CA SER A 29 3.25 -13.67 -4.16
C SER A 29 1.91 -14.37 -3.97
N SER A 30 0.89 -13.94 -4.72
CA SER A 30 -0.46 -14.48 -4.64
C SER A 30 -0.47 -15.98 -4.97
N ILE A 31 0.33 -16.43 -5.94
CA ILE A 31 0.41 -17.86 -6.28
C ILE A 31 0.86 -18.69 -5.07
N PHE A 32 1.86 -18.22 -4.32
CA PHE A 32 2.42 -18.97 -3.19
C PHE A 32 1.48 -19.04 -1.99
N ILE A 33 0.83 -17.93 -1.62
CA ILE A 33 -0.13 -17.93 -0.52
C ILE A 33 -1.36 -18.81 -0.85
N LEU A 34 -1.75 -18.88 -2.13
CA LEU A 34 -2.81 -19.76 -2.57
C LEU A 34 -2.44 -21.23 -2.44
N ILE A 35 -1.24 -21.62 -2.89
CA ILE A 35 -0.76 -23.00 -2.73
C ILE A 35 -0.67 -23.37 -1.25
N ALA A 36 -0.24 -22.43 -0.40
CA ALA A 36 -0.12 -22.65 1.04
C ALA A 36 -1.47 -22.86 1.73
N TYR A 37 -2.50 -22.06 1.44
CA TYR A 37 -3.70 -22.02 2.29
C TYR A 37 -5.01 -22.41 1.63
N VAL A 38 -5.12 -22.41 0.29
CA VAL A 38 -6.34 -22.87 -0.39
C VAL A 38 -6.69 -24.33 -0.04
N PRO A 39 -5.72 -25.27 0.04
CA PRO A 39 -6.00 -26.66 0.43
C PRO A 39 -6.71 -26.83 1.79
N ASN A 40 -6.54 -25.88 2.72
CA ASN A 40 -7.18 -25.90 4.04
C ASN A 40 -8.71 -25.93 3.94
N ALA A 41 -9.28 -25.38 2.86
CA ALA A 41 -10.72 -25.40 2.61
C ALA A 41 -11.29 -26.82 2.45
N TRP A 42 -10.46 -27.81 2.10
CA TRP A 42 -10.83 -29.23 1.99
C TRP A 42 -10.23 -30.09 3.12
N GLY A 43 -9.82 -29.46 4.22
CA GLY A 43 -9.26 -30.15 5.39
C GLY A 43 -7.85 -30.70 5.20
N PHE A 44 -7.18 -30.34 4.09
CA PHE A 44 -5.78 -30.68 3.88
C PHE A 44 -4.89 -29.56 4.40
N HIS A 45 -3.97 -29.90 5.31
CA HIS A 45 -3.00 -28.97 5.87
C HIS A 45 -1.59 -29.46 5.57
N TRP A 46 -0.76 -28.58 5.02
CA TRP A 46 0.66 -28.86 4.86
C TRP A 46 1.33 -29.08 6.22
N SER A 47 2.47 -29.77 6.23
CA SER A 47 3.35 -29.72 7.40
C SER A 47 3.88 -28.29 7.58
N LYS A 48 4.22 -27.92 8.81
CA LYS A 48 4.78 -26.58 9.12
C LYS A 48 6.01 -26.24 8.28
N ASP A 49 6.85 -27.23 7.98
CA ASP A 49 8.04 -27.04 7.15
C ASP A 49 7.67 -26.70 5.69
N ILE A 50 6.67 -27.39 5.13
CA ILE A 50 6.19 -27.11 3.77
C ILE A 50 5.47 -25.76 3.73
N GLU A 51 4.63 -25.46 4.73
CA GLU A 51 3.98 -24.16 4.85
C GLU A 51 5.02 -23.03 4.90
N THR A 52 6.05 -23.17 5.72
CA THR A 52 7.15 -22.20 5.82
C THR A 52 7.88 -22.04 4.49
N PHE A 53 8.18 -23.15 3.81
CA PHE A 53 8.80 -23.15 2.49
C PHE A 53 7.95 -22.39 1.46
N LEU A 54 6.63 -22.66 1.42
CA LEU A 54 5.69 -21.99 0.52
C LEU A 54 5.50 -20.51 0.86
N MET A 55 5.52 -20.15 2.15
CA MET A 55 5.35 -18.77 2.61
C MET A 55 6.62 -17.93 2.53
N THR A 56 7.78 -18.55 2.29
CA THR A 56 9.06 -17.85 2.14
C THR A 56 9.02 -16.88 0.95
N PRO A 57 8.67 -17.29 -0.29
CA PRO A 57 8.49 -16.38 -1.41
C PRO A 57 7.49 -15.25 -1.15
N TYR A 58 6.39 -15.52 -0.46
CA TYR A 58 5.41 -14.50 -0.07
C TYR A 58 6.04 -13.45 0.87
N SER A 59 6.81 -13.90 1.86
CA SER A 59 7.46 -13.03 2.85
C SER A 59 8.49 -12.09 2.22
N TYR A 60 9.25 -12.56 1.23
CA TYR A 60 10.22 -11.76 0.48
C TYR A 60 9.60 -10.94 -0.68
N SER A 61 8.28 -10.99 -0.85
CA SER A 61 7.55 -10.22 -1.87
C SER A 61 6.50 -9.33 -1.22
N MET A 62 5.32 -9.86 -0.92
CA MET A 62 4.25 -9.11 -0.23
C MET A 62 4.62 -8.69 1.19
N GLY A 63 5.39 -9.52 1.89
CA GLY A 63 5.88 -9.21 3.23
C GLY A 63 6.78 -7.97 3.29
N ILE A 64 7.31 -7.52 2.14
CA ILE A 64 8.10 -6.29 2.01
C ILE A 64 7.55 -5.35 0.92
N LEU A 65 6.25 -5.42 0.60
CA LEU A 65 5.65 -4.65 -0.49
C LEU A 65 5.84 -3.13 -0.36
N ALA A 66 5.74 -2.57 0.85
CA ALA A 66 5.87 -1.12 1.03
C ALA A 66 7.27 -0.61 0.67
N PHE A 67 8.30 -1.44 0.85
CA PHE A 67 9.65 -1.12 0.41
C PHE A 67 9.72 -0.95 -1.11
N PHE A 68 9.17 -1.91 -1.87
CA PHE A 68 9.16 -1.84 -3.33
C PHE A 68 8.27 -0.70 -3.84
N VAL A 69 7.03 -0.62 -3.36
CA VAL A 69 6.06 0.37 -3.81
C VAL A 69 6.48 1.79 -3.41
N GLY A 70 7.08 2.00 -2.24
CA GLY A 70 7.64 3.30 -1.84
C GLY A 70 8.72 3.79 -2.79
N GLY A 71 9.60 2.89 -3.23
CA GLY A 71 10.61 3.19 -4.23
C GLY A 71 10.01 3.52 -5.60
N THR A 72 9.09 2.69 -6.10
CA THR A 72 8.46 2.92 -7.42
C THR A 72 7.54 4.14 -7.43
N THR A 73 6.89 4.48 -6.32
CA THR A 73 6.14 5.73 -6.14
C THR A 73 7.07 6.94 -6.19
N ALA A 74 8.24 6.89 -5.52
CA ALA A 74 9.24 7.96 -5.61
C ALA A 74 9.71 8.14 -7.06
N LYS A 75 10.02 7.04 -7.76
CA LYS A 75 10.38 7.05 -9.19
C LYS A 75 9.29 7.71 -10.05
N ALA A 76 8.03 7.31 -9.89
CA ALA A 76 6.91 7.86 -10.65
C ALA A 76 6.64 9.35 -10.36
N LEU A 77 6.82 9.77 -9.10
CA LEU A 77 6.72 11.17 -8.72
C LEU A 77 7.86 11.99 -9.30
N THR A 78 9.09 11.46 -9.30
CA THR A 78 10.26 12.09 -9.93
C THR A 78 10.03 12.30 -11.41
N ASP A 79 9.58 11.29 -12.14
CA ASP A 79 9.22 11.41 -13.56
C ASP A 79 8.18 12.52 -13.80
N SER A 80 7.21 12.64 -12.90
CA SER A 80 6.17 13.68 -12.99
C SER A 80 6.75 15.09 -12.74
N LYS A 81 7.65 15.25 -11.76
CA LYS A 81 8.30 16.54 -11.46
C LYS A 81 9.32 16.95 -12.51
N ASN A 82 9.99 15.98 -13.13
CA ASN A 82 10.98 16.16 -14.18
C ASN A 82 10.40 16.82 -15.45
N ARG A 83 9.09 16.64 -15.71
CA ARG A 83 8.36 17.33 -16.78
C ARG A 83 8.33 18.84 -16.62
N ASP A 84 8.46 19.35 -15.39
CA ASP A 84 8.49 20.79 -15.09
C ASP A 84 9.93 21.34 -15.01
N LEU A 85 10.95 20.49 -15.16
CA LEU A 85 12.36 20.87 -15.05
C LEU A 85 13.01 20.96 -16.43
N PRO A 86 14.06 21.80 -16.60
CA PRO A 86 14.82 21.85 -17.84
C PRO A 86 15.43 20.49 -18.17
N ALA A 87 15.48 20.10 -19.45
CA ALA A 87 16.09 18.84 -19.88
C ALA A 87 17.56 18.70 -19.46
N THR A 88 18.26 19.82 -19.28
CA THR A 88 19.65 19.89 -18.81
C THR A 88 19.80 19.76 -17.30
N ASN A 89 18.71 19.82 -16.53
CA ASN A 89 18.74 19.79 -15.07
C ASN A 89 17.62 18.93 -14.47
N GLN A 90 17.66 17.65 -14.81
CA GLN A 90 16.71 16.64 -14.34
C GLN A 90 17.15 16.03 -13.00
N ILE A 91 16.17 15.56 -12.24
CA ILE A 91 16.37 14.74 -11.04
C ILE A 91 16.61 13.29 -11.47
N ASN A 92 17.59 12.63 -10.86
CA ASN A 92 17.83 11.20 -11.08
C ASN A 92 16.79 10.37 -10.31
N PHE A 93 15.95 9.64 -11.04
CA PHE A 93 14.88 8.84 -10.45
C PHE A 93 15.41 7.66 -9.61
N LEU A 94 16.58 7.09 -9.96
CA LEU A 94 17.19 6.02 -9.17
C LEU A 94 17.63 6.54 -7.81
N SER A 95 18.23 7.73 -7.76
CA SER A 95 18.66 8.36 -6.51
C SER A 95 17.47 8.65 -5.59
N THR A 96 16.36 9.17 -6.14
CA THR A 96 15.13 9.38 -5.35
C THR A 96 14.48 8.08 -4.89
N MET A 97 14.55 7.02 -5.70
CA MET A 97 14.03 5.70 -5.35
C MET A 97 14.80 5.13 -4.15
N LEU A 98 16.13 5.13 -4.23
CA LEU A 98 17.00 4.64 -3.15
C LEU A 98 16.88 5.49 -1.88
N ALA A 99 16.87 6.82 -1.99
CA ALA A 99 16.70 7.70 -0.83
C ALA A 99 15.35 7.48 -0.13
N SER A 100 14.27 7.32 -0.89
CA SER A 100 12.94 6.99 -0.37
C SER A 100 12.95 5.64 0.37
N MET A 101 13.56 4.61 -0.21
CA MET A 101 13.65 3.28 0.39
C MET A 101 14.45 3.29 1.69
N VAL A 102 15.59 4.00 1.74
CA VAL A 102 16.38 4.19 2.95
C VAL A 102 15.58 4.95 4.01
N GLY A 103 14.94 6.06 3.63
CA GLY A 103 14.11 6.85 4.54
C GLY A 103 12.92 6.08 5.10
N PHE A 104 12.29 5.23 4.28
CA PHE A 104 11.22 4.33 4.71
C PHE A 104 11.72 3.31 5.75
N LEU A 105 12.85 2.64 5.48
CA LEU A 105 13.42 1.67 6.42
C LEU A 105 13.72 2.31 7.78
N LEU A 106 14.26 3.53 7.79
CA LEU A 106 14.52 4.26 9.04
C LEU A 106 13.25 4.54 9.85
N MET A 107 12.10 4.71 9.19
CA MET A 107 10.80 5.01 9.82
C MET A 107 9.95 3.77 10.15
N ALA A 108 10.33 2.57 9.68
CA ALA A 108 9.47 1.38 9.71
C ALA A 108 10.17 0.09 10.19
N ALA A 109 11.50 0.01 10.10
CA ALA A 109 12.26 -1.20 10.36
C ALA A 109 13.08 -1.05 11.64
N GLU A 110 12.50 -1.43 12.78
CA GLU A 110 13.18 -1.39 14.08
C GLU A 110 14.24 -2.48 14.21
N PRO A 111 15.32 -2.25 14.97
CA PRO A 111 16.32 -3.28 15.20
C PRO A 111 15.74 -4.47 15.97
N ALA A 112 15.98 -5.68 15.49
CA ALA A 112 15.61 -6.90 16.20
C ALA A 112 16.62 -7.23 17.31
N LYS A 113 16.17 -7.88 18.40
CA LYS A 113 17.01 -8.23 19.55
C LYS A 113 18.23 -9.10 19.18
N GLU A 114 18.07 -9.98 18.21
CA GLU A 114 19.08 -10.94 17.76
C GLU A 114 19.89 -10.45 16.55
N GLY A 115 19.74 -9.17 16.18
CA GLY A 115 20.33 -8.58 14.98
C GLY A 115 19.37 -8.58 13.79
N GLY A 116 19.64 -7.70 12.82
CA GLY A 116 18.73 -7.41 11.72
C GLY A 116 17.61 -6.45 12.12
N PHE A 117 16.52 -6.46 11.36
CA PHE A 117 15.39 -5.54 11.54
C PHE A 117 14.03 -6.28 11.54
N LEU A 118 13.09 -5.73 12.30
CA LEU A 118 11.70 -6.19 12.36
C LEU A 118 10.98 -5.85 11.05
N THR A 119 10.16 -6.79 10.58
CA THR A 119 9.46 -6.69 9.29
C THR A 119 7.98 -6.31 9.41
N ALA A 120 7.49 -6.02 10.62
CA ALA A 120 6.08 -5.80 10.92
C ALA A 120 5.40 -4.73 10.03
N PHE A 121 6.15 -3.69 9.65
CA PHE A 121 5.69 -2.60 8.79
C PHE A 121 6.31 -2.62 7.39
N MET A 122 7.08 -3.65 7.01
CA MET A 122 7.72 -3.68 5.69
C MET A 122 6.74 -4.04 4.56
N GLY A 123 5.68 -4.76 4.89
CA GLY A 123 4.62 -5.16 3.97
C GLY A 123 3.55 -4.08 3.79
N THR A 124 2.33 -4.50 3.51
CA THR A 124 1.19 -3.59 3.23
C THR A 124 0.91 -2.59 4.36
N LYS A 125 1.21 -2.91 5.62
CA LYS A 125 1.02 -2.03 6.79
C LYS A 125 1.87 -0.74 6.74
N GLY A 126 3.03 -0.76 6.08
CA GLY A 126 3.92 0.43 6.00
C GLY A 126 3.69 1.31 4.77
N LEU A 127 2.68 1.03 3.94
CA LEU A 127 2.51 1.73 2.66
C LEU A 127 2.35 3.25 2.82
N LEU A 128 1.62 3.73 3.83
CA LEU A 128 1.52 5.17 4.07
C LEU A 128 2.86 5.81 4.42
N THR A 129 3.63 5.15 5.29
CA THR A 129 5.00 5.59 5.64
C THR A 129 5.90 5.62 4.42
N ALA A 130 5.77 4.63 3.54
CA ALA A 130 6.50 4.58 2.28
C ALA A 130 6.13 5.74 1.34
N PHE A 131 4.85 6.15 1.29
CA PHE A 131 4.43 7.33 0.53
C PHE A 131 4.95 8.63 1.14
N ILE A 132 4.97 8.75 2.47
CA ILE A 132 5.59 9.89 3.16
C ILE A 132 7.07 9.98 2.76
N ALA A 133 7.80 8.87 2.83
CA ALA A 133 9.20 8.81 2.42
C ALA A 133 9.40 9.26 0.97
N ALA A 134 8.57 8.74 0.04
CA ALA A 134 8.62 9.10 -1.36
C ALA A 134 8.34 10.60 -1.59
N PHE A 135 7.31 11.13 -0.94
CA PHE A 135 6.88 12.51 -1.14
C PHE A 135 7.88 13.51 -0.58
N VAL A 136 8.38 13.28 0.62
CA VAL A 136 9.41 14.13 1.23
C VAL A 136 10.66 14.10 0.36
N THR A 137 11.17 12.91 0.03
CA THR A 137 12.39 12.74 -0.77
C THR A 137 12.30 13.50 -2.10
N VAL A 138 11.26 13.25 -2.90
CA VAL A 138 11.18 13.85 -4.24
C VAL A 138 10.99 15.37 -4.18
N ASN A 139 10.27 15.89 -3.19
CA ASN A 139 10.14 17.35 -3.01
C ASN A 139 11.48 17.99 -2.58
N VAL A 140 12.23 17.36 -1.67
CA VAL A 140 13.56 17.82 -1.27
C VAL A 140 14.49 17.84 -2.49
N TYR A 141 14.53 16.75 -3.26
CA TYR A 141 15.30 16.70 -4.51
C TYR A 141 14.91 17.80 -5.49
N LYS A 142 13.60 18.05 -5.67
CA LYS A 142 13.15 19.15 -6.53
C LYS A 142 13.67 20.50 -6.05
N VAL A 143 13.63 20.78 -4.75
CA VAL A 143 14.13 22.03 -4.18
C VAL A 143 15.64 22.13 -4.38
N CYS A 144 16.41 21.09 -4.07
CA CYS A 144 17.86 21.11 -4.22
C CYS A 144 18.29 21.28 -5.68
N VAL A 145 17.73 20.48 -6.60
CA VAL A 145 18.07 20.51 -8.02
C VAL A 145 17.65 21.83 -8.68
N LYS A 146 16.45 22.35 -8.36
CA LYS A 146 15.98 23.64 -8.89
C LYS A 146 16.87 24.81 -8.45
N ASN A 147 17.37 24.77 -7.22
CA ASN A 147 18.20 25.84 -6.65
C ASN A 147 19.71 25.59 -6.79
N ASN A 148 20.13 24.57 -7.55
CA ASN A 148 21.54 24.18 -7.72
C ASN A 148 22.26 23.89 -6.39
N VAL A 149 21.54 23.42 -5.37
CA VAL A 149 22.11 22.94 -4.10
C VAL A 149 22.60 21.51 -4.32
N THR A 150 23.69 21.40 -5.08
CA THR A 150 24.27 20.15 -5.57
C THR A 150 25.78 20.30 -5.67
N ILE A 151 26.53 19.20 -5.58
CA ILE A 151 27.98 19.23 -5.82
C ILE A 151 28.21 19.26 -7.33
N ARG A 152 28.97 20.25 -7.81
CA ARG A 152 29.33 20.39 -9.23
C ARG A 152 30.71 19.79 -9.46
N MET A 153 30.81 18.87 -10.42
CA MET A 153 32.08 18.32 -10.87
C MET A 153 32.59 19.10 -12.10
N PRO A 154 33.92 19.17 -12.32
CA PRO A 154 34.51 19.69 -13.56
C PRO A 154 34.01 18.95 -14.81
N GLU A 155 34.11 19.58 -15.98
CA GLU A 155 33.67 19.00 -17.26
C GLU A 155 34.45 17.73 -17.65
N ASP A 156 35.67 17.57 -17.15
CA ASP A 156 36.51 16.38 -17.39
C ASP A 156 35.97 15.11 -16.71
N VAL A 157 35.01 15.24 -15.79
CA VAL A 157 34.45 14.10 -15.05
C VAL A 157 33.33 13.44 -15.84
N PRO A 158 33.36 12.11 -16.03
CA PRO A 158 32.32 11.38 -16.74
C PRO A 158 30.91 11.70 -16.22
N PRO A 159 29.89 11.86 -17.10
CA PRO A 159 28.55 12.28 -16.71
C PRO A 159 27.91 11.41 -15.61
N ASN A 160 28.15 10.09 -15.67
CA ASN A 160 27.63 9.15 -14.68
C ASN A 160 28.19 9.41 -13.27
N ILE A 161 29.47 9.79 -13.16
CA ILE A 161 30.11 10.10 -11.88
C ILE A 161 29.64 11.49 -11.40
N SER A 162 29.59 12.46 -12.30
CA SER A 162 29.10 13.81 -11.99
C SER A 162 27.67 13.78 -11.42
N GLN A 163 26.80 12.93 -11.96
CA GLN A 163 25.43 12.76 -11.48
C GLN A 163 25.38 12.21 -10.04
N VAL A 164 26.25 11.29 -9.65
CA VAL A 164 26.29 10.74 -8.27
C VAL A 164 26.61 11.85 -7.27
N PHE A 165 27.61 12.70 -7.55
CA PHE A 165 27.96 13.82 -6.69
C PHE A 165 26.86 14.89 -6.66
N LYS A 166 26.22 15.16 -7.81
CA LYS A 166 25.08 16.06 -7.90
C LYS A 166 23.93 15.62 -6.98
N ASP A 167 23.69 14.31 -6.89
CA ASP A 167 22.63 13.72 -6.07
C ASP A 167 22.97 13.62 -4.57
N LEU A 168 24.24 13.71 -4.18
CA LEU A 168 24.69 13.45 -2.81
C LEU A 168 24.02 14.37 -1.77
N ILE A 169 24.03 15.69 -2.00
CA ILE A 169 23.39 16.64 -1.08
C ILE A 169 21.87 16.41 -1.00
N PRO A 170 21.12 16.36 -2.12
CA PRO A 170 19.69 16.01 -2.09
C PRO A 170 19.39 14.69 -1.35
N PHE A 171 20.20 13.66 -1.56
CA PHE A 171 20.07 12.36 -0.92
C PHE A 171 20.18 12.50 0.60
N THR A 172 21.30 13.08 1.07
CA THR A 172 21.59 13.25 2.49
C THR A 172 20.53 14.08 3.18
N VAL A 173 20.14 15.22 2.60
CA VAL A 173 19.12 16.09 3.19
C VAL A 173 17.77 15.37 3.31
N SER A 174 17.37 14.62 2.27
CA SER A 174 16.12 13.85 2.29
C SER A 174 16.11 12.82 3.42
N VAL A 175 17.17 12.02 3.51
CA VAL A 175 17.30 10.94 4.51
C VAL A 175 17.39 11.52 5.93
N VAL A 176 18.14 12.60 6.13
CA VAL A 176 18.26 13.27 7.44
C VAL A 176 16.91 13.84 7.90
N ILE A 177 16.12 14.44 7.00
CA ILE A 177 14.78 14.95 7.35
C ILE A 177 13.87 13.79 7.79
N LEU A 178 13.87 12.68 7.04
CA LEU A 178 13.04 11.51 7.37
C LEU A 178 13.48 10.85 8.68
N TYR A 179 14.79 10.77 8.92
CA TYR A 179 15.32 10.26 10.18
C TYR A 179 15.00 11.21 11.35
N GLY A 180 15.09 12.52 11.15
CA GLY A 180 14.68 13.51 12.14
C GLY A 180 13.20 13.40 12.50
N LEU A 181 12.33 13.11 11.51
CA LEU A 181 10.93 12.82 11.74
C LEU A 181 10.74 11.56 12.60
N GLU A 182 11.45 10.48 12.30
CA GLU A 182 11.44 9.25 13.13
C GLU A 182 11.86 9.53 14.57
N LEU A 183 12.98 10.24 14.77
CA LEU A 183 13.46 10.58 16.11
C LEU A 183 12.46 11.44 16.89
N LEU A 184 11.80 12.39 16.22
CA LEU A 184 10.78 13.24 16.82
C LEU A 184 9.56 12.42 17.25
N VAL A 185 9.05 11.54 16.38
CA VAL A 185 7.88 10.71 16.69
C VAL A 185 8.21 9.71 17.79
N LYS A 186 9.35 9.03 17.72
CA LYS A 186 9.81 8.15 18.80
C LYS A 186 9.99 8.88 20.13
N GLY A 187 10.59 10.06 20.11
CA GLY A 187 10.81 10.86 21.31
C GLY A 187 9.52 11.39 21.96
N THR A 188 8.44 11.55 21.19
CA THR A 188 7.17 12.13 21.69
C THR A 188 6.09 11.08 21.95
N LEU A 189 5.98 10.05 21.11
CA LEU A 189 4.93 9.03 21.18
C LEU A 189 5.45 7.65 21.62
N GLY A 190 6.77 7.44 21.66
CA GLY A 190 7.37 6.15 22.05
C GLY A 190 7.22 5.03 21.01
N VAL A 191 6.73 5.36 19.81
CA VAL A 191 6.48 4.43 18.71
C VAL A 191 7.14 4.92 17.42
N THR A 192 7.32 4.03 16.43
CA THR A 192 7.83 4.43 15.10
C THR A 192 6.84 5.34 14.37
N VAL A 193 7.32 6.06 13.35
CA VAL A 193 6.42 6.77 12.42
C VAL A 193 5.39 5.81 11.82
N ALA A 194 5.81 4.61 11.40
CA ALA A 194 4.90 3.64 10.80
C ALA A 194 3.79 3.18 11.74
N GLU A 195 4.11 2.92 13.00
CA GLU A 195 3.13 2.56 14.02
C GLU A 195 2.22 3.74 14.38
N SER A 196 2.79 4.96 14.48
CA SER A 196 2.04 6.16 14.86
C SER A 196 0.85 6.43 13.93
N ILE A 197 0.98 6.15 12.63
CA ILE A 197 -0.09 6.35 11.65
C ILE A 197 -1.32 5.51 12.02
N GLY A 198 -1.13 4.24 12.41
CA GLY A 198 -2.22 3.39 12.86
C GLY A 198 -2.87 3.92 14.14
N THR A 199 -2.06 4.35 15.11
CA THR A 199 -2.57 4.88 16.39
C THR A 199 -3.35 6.19 16.23
N LEU A 200 -2.93 7.08 15.32
CA LEU A 200 -3.59 8.36 15.07
C LEU A 200 -4.94 8.20 14.36
N ILE A 201 -5.05 7.15 13.55
CA ILE A 201 -6.26 6.85 12.78
C ILE A 201 -7.24 5.99 13.60
N ALA A 202 -6.77 5.22 14.59
CA ALA A 202 -7.59 4.35 15.41
C ALA A 202 -8.85 5.02 16.03
N PRO A 203 -8.78 6.25 16.59
CA PRO A 203 -9.95 6.94 17.15
C PRO A 203 -11.05 7.24 16.12
N LEU A 204 -10.72 7.35 14.83
CA LEU A 204 -11.71 7.56 13.77
C LEU A 204 -12.66 6.36 13.65
N PHE A 205 -12.19 5.19 14.06
CA PHE A 205 -12.88 3.92 13.92
C PHE A 205 -13.30 3.31 15.27
N SER A 206 -12.99 3.96 16.41
CA SER A 206 -13.34 3.50 17.75
C SER A 206 -14.82 3.69 18.12
N ALA A 207 -15.65 4.25 17.23
CA ALA A 207 -17.07 4.49 17.44
C ALA A 207 -17.99 3.33 16.96
N ALA A 208 -17.44 2.16 16.69
CA ALA A 208 -18.10 1.20 15.83
C ALA A 208 -18.78 0.06 16.59
N ASP A 209 -20.01 0.32 17.05
CA ASP A 209 -21.04 -0.71 17.13
C ASP A 209 -22.31 -0.13 16.49
N GLY A 210 -22.79 -0.74 15.42
CA GLY A 210 -23.97 -0.29 14.65
C GLY A 210 -23.68 0.12 13.21
N TYR A 211 -24.76 0.33 12.43
CA TYR A 211 -24.72 0.55 10.99
C TYR A 211 -23.80 1.70 10.56
N LEU A 212 -23.81 2.82 11.27
CA LEU A 212 -22.98 3.98 10.92
C LEU A 212 -21.48 3.66 11.02
N GLY A 213 -21.07 2.92 12.06
CA GLY A 213 -19.67 2.51 12.23
C GLY A 213 -19.19 1.60 11.11
N ILE A 214 -20.00 0.62 10.73
CA ILE A 214 -19.72 -0.28 9.59
C ILE A 214 -19.58 0.50 8.29
N THR A 215 -20.52 1.42 8.02
CA THR A 215 -20.49 2.25 6.80
C THR A 215 -19.24 3.12 6.75
N LEU A 216 -18.81 3.71 7.87
CA LEU A 216 -17.59 4.51 7.92
C LEU A 216 -16.33 3.66 7.74
N ILE A 217 -16.26 2.49 8.39
CA ILE A 217 -15.12 1.57 8.28
C ILE A 217 -14.96 1.06 6.85
N PHE A 218 -15.96 0.40 6.29
CA PHE A 218 -15.84 -0.18 4.95
C PHE A 218 -15.95 0.87 3.84
N GLY A 219 -16.65 1.99 4.10
CA GLY A 219 -16.59 3.16 3.24
C GLY A 219 -15.18 3.76 3.18
N ALA A 220 -14.43 3.75 4.29
CA ALA A 220 -13.04 4.18 4.29
C ALA A 220 -12.14 3.21 3.50
N TYR A 221 -12.35 1.88 3.60
CA TYR A 221 -11.64 0.90 2.75
C TYR A 221 -11.81 1.25 1.26
N ALA A 222 -13.06 1.44 0.83
CA ALA A 222 -13.42 1.80 -0.53
C ALA A 222 -12.83 3.14 -0.96
N PHE A 223 -12.93 4.15 -0.09
CA PHE A 223 -12.44 5.50 -0.35
C PHE A 223 -10.92 5.54 -0.51
N PHE A 224 -10.18 4.84 0.36
CA PHE A 224 -8.72 4.78 0.25
C PHE A 224 -8.31 4.12 -1.07
N TRP A 225 -8.93 3.00 -1.45
CA TRP A 225 -8.68 2.37 -2.75
C TRP A 225 -8.99 3.28 -3.92
N PHE A 226 -10.09 4.02 -3.83
CA PHE A 226 -10.47 5.00 -4.84
C PHE A 226 -9.39 6.06 -5.04
N VAL A 227 -8.78 6.57 -3.96
CA VAL A 227 -7.67 7.53 -4.07
C VAL A 227 -6.31 6.87 -4.39
N GLY A 228 -6.28 5.55 -4.57
CA GLY A 228 -5.10 4.77 -4.92
C GLY A 228 -4.27 4.29 -3.74
N ILE A 229 -4.79 4.41 -2.52
CA ILE A 229 -4.15 3.93 -1.28
C ILE A 229 -4.77 2.56 -0.93
N HIS A 230 -3.95 1.60 -0.50
CA HIS A 230 -4.46 0.28 -0.10
C HIS A 230 -5.34 0.39 1.16
N GLY A 231 -6.67 0.37 0.99
CA GLY A 231 -7.64 0.66 2.05
C GLY A 231 -7.53 -0.22 3.29
N PRO A 232 -7.48 -1.56 3.16
CA PRO A 232 -7.32 -2.46 4.30
C PRO A 232 -6.07 -2.14 5.13
N SER A 233 -4.97 -1.71 4.51
CA SER A 233 -3.74 -1.37 5.24
C SER A 233 -3.91 -0.18 6.19
N ILE A 234 -4.85 0.71 5.90
CA ILE A 234 -5.08 1.92 6.69
C ILE A 234 -6.03 1.64 7.83
N VAL A 235 -7.08 0.88 7.52
CA VAL A 235 -8.23 0.76 8.41
C VAL A 235 -8.15 -0.51 9.26
N GLU A 236 -7.61 -1.63 8.77
CA GLU A 236 -7.48 -2.88 9.54
C GLU A 236 -6.72 -2.70 10.85
N PRO A 237 -5.54 -2.04 10.90
CA PRO A 237 -4.81 -1.87 12.15
C PRO A 237 -5.62 -1.14 13.23
N ALA A 238 -6.49 -0.21 12.81
CA ALA A 238 -7.33 0.56 13.70
C ALA A 238 -8.50 -0.24 14.30
N ILE A 239 -9.01 -1.23 13.56
CA ILE A 239 -10.18 -2.02 13.98
C ILE A 239 -9.81 -3.43 14.45
N ALA A 240 -8.56 -3.88 14.31
CA ALA A 240 -8.16 -5.25 14.58
C ALA A 240 -8.54 -5.72 15.99
N ALA A 241 -8.29 -4.90 17.02
CA ALA A 241 -8.60 -5.25 18.41
C ALA A 241 -10.11 -5.51 18.62
N ILE A 242 -10.97 -4.63 18.11
CA ILE A 242 -12.43 -4.78 18.26
C ILE A 242 -12.96 -5.94 17.41
N THR A 243 -12.41 -6.14 16.21
CA THR A 243 -12.79 -7.23 15.30
C THR A 243 -12.61 -8.60 15.94
N TYR A 244 -11.51 -8.85 16.66
CA TYR A 244 -11.28 -10.14 17.34
C TYR A 244 -12.01 -10.24 18.68
N ALA A 245 -12.09 -9.15 19.46
CA ALA A 245 -12.84 -9.14 20.72
C ALA A 245 -14.33 -9.48 20.49
N ASN A 246 -14.92 -8.96 19.41
CA ASN A 246 -16.31 -9.21 19.06
C ASN A 246 -16.62 -10.67 18.69
N ILE A 247 -15.63 -11.42 18.20
CA ILE A 247 -15.80 -12.86 17.91
C ILE A 247 -16.01 -13.62 19.22
N ASP A 248 -15.20 -13.31 20.23
CA ASP A 248 -15.28 -13.93 21.56
C ASP A 248 -16.61 -13.58 22.25
N VAL A 249 -17.02 -12.31 22.19
CA VAL A 249 -18.33 -11.86 22.69
C VAL A 249 -19.47 -12.63 22.02
N ASN A 250 -19.45 -12.74 20.68
CA ASN A 250 -20.47 -13.50 19.95
C ASN A 250 -20.47 -14.99 20.31
N LEU A 251 -19.29 -15.59 20.54
CA LEU A 251 -19.19 -16.98 20.95
C LEU A 251 -19.86 -17.20 22.31
N HIS A 252 -19.61 -16.33 23.29
CA HIS A 252 -20.24 -16.38 24.60
C HIS A 252 -21.76 -16.18 24.53
N LEU A 253 -22.25 -15.25 23.71
CA LEU A 253 -23.69 -15.06 23.48
C LEU A 253 -24.34 -16.33 22.94
N ILE A 254 -23.73 -16.95 21.91
CA ILE A 254 -24.24 -18.20 21.32
C ILE A 254 -24.23 -19.34 22.33
N GLN A 255 -23.14 -19.50 23.10
CA GLN A 255 -23.04 -20.53 24.15
C GLN A 255 -24.09 -20.35 25.26
N ALA A 256 -24.49 -19.11 25.53
CA ALA A 256 -25.57 -18.78 26.47
C ALA A 256 -26.98 -18.94 25.85
N GLY A 257 -27.11 -19.43 24.62
CA GLY A 257 -28.38 -19.58 23.91
C GLY A 257 -28.96 -18.27 23.37
N GLN A 258 -28.15 -17.22 23.29
CA GLN A 258 -28.53 -15.90 22.75
C GLN A 258 -28.05 -15.76 21.29
N HIS A 259 -28.50 -14.70 20.63
CA HIS A 259 -28.05 -14.36 19.28
C HIS A 259 -26.76 -13.54 19.32
N ALA A 260 -25.85 -13.83 18.39
CA ALA A 260 -24.70 -12.97 18.13
C ALA A 260 -25.18 -11.59 17.63
N ASP A 261 -24.72 -10.53 18.28
CA ASP A 261 -25.13 -9.15 17.97
C ASP A 261 -23.97 -8.24 17.55
N LYS A 262 -22.72 -8.71 17.67
CA LYS A 262 -21.53 -7.97 17.24
C LYS A 262 -21.25 -8.22 15.77
N VAL A 263 -21.44 -7.19 14.98
CA VAL A 263 -21.33 -7.25 13.51
C VAL A 263 -19.91 -7.05 13.01
N ILE A 264 -19.05 -6.33 13.75
CA ILE A 264 -17.66 -6.07 13.34
C ILE A 264 -16.83 -7.27 13.76
N THR A 265 -16.69 -8.21 12.84
CA THR A 265 -15.92 -9.44 12.99
C THR A 265 -15.14 -9.72 11.70
N SER A 266 -14.14 -10.59 11.78
CA SER A 266 -13.37 -11.00 10.60
C SER A 266 -14.26 -11.67 9.55
N GLY A 267 -15.30 -12.39 9.98
CA GLY A 267 -16.27 -13.03 9.09
C GLY A 267 -17.06 -12.01 8.27
N THR A 268 -17.61 -10.98 8.92
CA THR A 268 -18.34 -9.90 8.22
C THR A 268 -17.43 -9.18 7.23
N GLN A 269 -16.19 -8.89 7.63
CA GLN A 269 -15.22 -8.28 6.73
C GLN A 269 -14.98 -9.16 5.50
N MET A 270 -14.49 -10.39 5.69
CA MET A 270 -14.03 -11.25 4.59
C MET A 270 -15.15 -11.73 3.67
N PHE A 271 -16.30 -12.09 4.23
CA PHE A 271 -17.37 -12.76 3.46
C PHE A 271 -18.48 -11.81 2.99
N ILE A 272 -18.61 -10.62 3.59
CA ILE A 272 -19.65 -9.66 3.23
C ILE A 272 -19.02 -8.40 2.63
N ALA A 273 -18.21 -7.67 3.40
CA ALA A 273 -17.77 -6.33 3.02
C ALA A 273 -16.63 -6.31 1.99
N THR A 274 -15.78 -7.32 1.98
CA THR A 274 -14.59 -7.40 1.12
C THR A 274 -14.66 -8.59 0.18
N MET A 275 -15.86 -8.91 -0.32
CA MET A 275 -16.10 -10.07 -1.18
C MET A 275 -15.31 -9.94 -2.49
N GLY A 276 -14.29 -10.78 -2.61
CA GLY A 276 -13.35 -10.79 -3.72
C GLY A 276 -12.36 -9.63 -3.71
N GLY A 277 -12.03 -9.08 -2.54
CA GLY A 277 -10.93 -8.13 -2.34
C GLY A 277 -11.32 -6.94 -1.49
N THR A 278 -12.00 -5.93 -2.02
CA THR A 278 -12.50 -4.79 -1.25
C THR A 278 -13.72 -4.20 -1.97
N GLY A 279 -14.84 -4.07 -1.26
CA GLY A 279 -16.16 -3.90 -1.88
C GLY A 279 -16.61 -5.19 -2.56
N ALA A 280 -17.68 -5.11 -3.36
CA ALA A 280 -18.20 -6.23 -4.17
C ALA A 280 -17.34 -6.54 -5.42
N THR A 281 -16.00 -6.49 -5.31
CA THR A 281 -15.11 -6.67 -6.46
C THR A 281 -15.16 -8.06 -7.07
N LEU A 282 -15.68 -9.08 -6.37
CA LEU A 282 -15.90 -10.42 -6.93
C LEU A 282 -16.68 -10.39 -8.26
N ILE A 283 -17.68 -9.52 -8.36
CA ILE A 283 -18.59 -9.47 -9.52
C ILE A 283 -17.97 -8.68 -10.68
N VAL A 284 -17.10 -7.71 -10.39
CA VAL A 284 -16.60 -6.73 -11.38
C VAL A 284 -15.81 -7.38 -12.53
N PRO A 285 -14.88 -8.33 -12.31
CA PRO A 285 -14.20 -9.04 -13.40
C PRO A 285 -15.15 -9.76 -14.36
N PHE A 286 -16.26 -10.32 -13.86
CA PHE A 286 -17.27 -10.98 -14.69
C PHE A 286 -18.03 -9.98 -15.57
N LEU A 287 -18.39 -8.82 -15.02
CA LEU A 287 -19.01 -7.74 -15.81
C LEU A 287 -18.05 -7.27 -16.91
N PHE A 288 -16.76 -7.15 -16.59
CA PHE A 288 -15.73 -6.77 -17.57
C PHE A 288 -15.54 -7.86 -18.65
N MET A 289 -15.54 -9.13 -18.26
CA MET A 289 -15.35 -10.26 -19.17
C MET A 289 -16.54 -10.46 -20.12
N TRP A 290 -17.78 -10.39 -19.62
CA TRP A 290 -18.98 -10.77 -20.38
C TRP A 290 -19.75 -9.60 -20.98
N ILE A 291 -19.80 -8.45 -20.30
CA ILE A 291 -20.68 -7.33 -20.69
C ILE A 291 -19.92 -6.23 -21.44
N CYS A 292 -18.69 -5.91 -21.02
CA CYS A 292 -17.94 -4.82 -21.63
C CYS A 292 -17.69 -5.06 -23.12
N LYS A 293 -17.78 -4.00 -23.94
CA LYS A 293 -17.50 -4.04 -25.38
C LYS A 293 -16.02 -3.85 -25.72
N SER A 294 -15.26 -3.18 -24.84
CA SER A 294 -13.84 -2.90 -25.06
C SER A 294 -12.99 -4.15 -24.87
N ASP A 295 -12.17 -4.49 -25.86
CA ASP A 295 -11.28 -5.66 -25.80
C ASP A 295 -10.24 -5.55 -24.68
N ARG A 296 -9.74 -4.34 -24.42
CA ARG A 296 -8.86 -4.06 -23.28
C ARG A 296 -9.54 -4.43 -21.95
N ASN A 297 -10.76 -3.94 -21.74
CA ASN A 297 -11.47 -4.20 -20.48
C ASN A 297 -11.85 -5.69 -20.36
N ARG A 298 -12.23 -6.36 -21.45
CA ARG A 298 -12.46 -7.81 -21.45
C ARG A 298 -11.21 -8.60 -21.06
N ALA A 299 -10.06 -8.24 -21.61
CA ALA A 299 -8.79 -8.88 -21.29
C ALA A 299 -8.44 -8.71 -19.80
N ILE A 300 -8.58 -7.50 -19.26
CA ILE A 300 -8.38 -7.23 -17.82
C ILE A 300 -9.36 -8.04 -16.97
N GLY A 301 -10.64 -8.06 -17.35
CA GLY A 301 -11.66 -8.85 -16.65
C GLY A 301 -11.28 -10.32 -16.57
N ARG A 302 -10.94 -10.94 -17.71
CA ARG A 302 -10.49 -12.34 -17.78
C ARG A 302 -9.26 -12.61 -16.91
N ALA A 303 -8.26 -11.74 -16.96
CA ALA A 303 -7.05 -11.87 -16.15
C ALA A 303 -7.32 -11.73 -14.64
N SER A 304 -8.40 -11.04 -14.26
CA SER A 304 -8.71 -10.75 -12.86
C SER A 304 -9.68 -11.72 -12.21
N VAL A 305 -10.41 -12.56 -12.97
CA VAL A 305 -11.40 -13.51 -12.42
C VAL A 305 -10.79 -14.40 -11.34
N VAL A 306 -9.71 -15.11 -11.68
CA VAL A 306 -9.10 -16.09 -10.76
C VAL A 306 -8.55 -15.42 -9.50
N PRO A 307 -7.71 -14.35 -9.57
CA PRO A 307 -7.25 -13.65 -8.37
C PRO A 307 -8.38 -13.17 -7.45
N THR A 308 -9.47 -12.67 -8.04
CA THR A 308 -10.56 -12.06 -7.27
C THR A 308 -11.34 -13.11 -6.46
N PHE A 309 -11.43 -14.37 -6.90
CA PHE A 309 -12.01 -15.46 -6.08
C PHE A 309 -11.27 -15.68 -4.76
N PHE A 310 -10.00 -15.29 -4.71
CA PHE A 310 -9.15 -15.45 -3.54
C PHE A 310 -8.85 -14.12 -2.85
N GLY A 311 -9.68 -13.11 -3.07
CA GLY A 311 -9.54 -11.81 -2.40
C GLY A 311 -8.40 -10.93 -2.94
N VAL A 312 -7.83 -11.25 -4.10
CA VAL A 312 -6.77 -10.46 -4.74
C VAL A 312 -7.39 -9.68 -5.90
N ASN A 313 -7.68 -8.39 -5.70
CA ASN A 313 -8.38 -7.56 -6.67
C ASN A 313 -7.53 -6.44 -7.30
N GLU A 314 -6.25 -6.34 -6.93
CA GLU A 314 -5.32 -5.37 -7.51
C GLU A 314 -5.25 -5.43 -9.05
N PRO A 315 -5.32 -6.61 -9.71
CA PRO A 315 -5.33 -6.68 -11.17
C PRO A 315 -6.51 -5.95 -11.79
N ILE A 316 -7.71 -6.02 -11.18
CA ILE A 316 -8.88 -5.29 -11.68
C ILE A 316 -8.82 -3.83 -11.25
N LEU A 317 -8.42 -3.52 -10.02
CA LEU A 317 -8.38 -2.14 -9.49
C LEU A 317 -7.42 -1.24 -10.27
N PHE A 318 -6.22 -1.74 -10.57
CA PHE A 318 -5.18 -0.98 -11.25
C PHE A 318 -5.08 -1.27 -12.75
N GLY A 319 -5.49 -2.48 -13.19
CA GLY A 319 -5.54 -2.82 -14.61
C GLY A 319 -6.70 -2.12 -15.31
N ALA A 320 -7.88 -2.07 -14.68
CA ALA A 320 -8.99 -1.25 -15.16
C ALA A 320 -8.86 0.19 -14.65
N PRO A 321 -9.50 1.17 -15.30
CA PRO A 321 -9.47 2.55 -14.84
C PRO A 321 -10.45 2.75 -13.67
N ILE A 322 -10.31 1.96 -12.59
CA ILE A 322 -11.16 2.04 -11.38
C ILE A 322 -10.59 3.07 -10.40
N VAL A 323 -9.29 2.95 -10.08
CA VAL A 323 -8.59 3.89 -9.21
C VAL A 323 -8.64 5.31 -9.81
N LEU A 324 -9.02 6.29 -8.98
CA LEU A 324 -9.22 7.70 -9.29
C LEU A 324 -10.30 7.99 -10.34
N ASN A 325 -11.15 7.01 -10.68
CA ASN A 325 -12.24 7.20 -11.65
C ASN A 325 -13.61 7.18 -10.96
N PRO A 326 -14.29 8.35 -10.85
CA PRO A 326 -15.54 8.45 -10.11
C PRO A 326 -16.69 7.62 -10.70
N ILE A 327 -16.63 7.26 -11.99
CA ILE A 327 -17.65 6.41 -12.63
C ILE A 327 -17.60 4.98 -12.06
N PHE A 328 -16.40 4.48 -11.78
CA PHE A 328 -16.20 3.13 -11.25
C PHE A 328 -16.20 3.08 -9.72
N TYR A 329 -16.23 4.23 -9.04
CA TYR A 329 -16.24 4.31 -7.57
C TYR A 329 -17.43 3.57 -6.95
N THR A 330 -18.58 3.54 -7.64
CA THR A 330 -19.77 2.82 -7.19
C THR A 330 -19.51 1.34 -6.96
N PHE A 331 -18.60 0.71 -7.72
CA PHE A 331 -18.22 -0.70 -7.52
C PHE A 331 -17.41 -0.97 -6.25
N LEU A 332 -16.88 0.08 -5.61
CA LEU A 332 -16.14 -0.03 -4.35
C LEU A 332 -17.04 0.20 -3.12
N VAL A 333 -18.16 0.91 -3.28
CA VAL A 333 -19.01 1.36 -2.16
C VAL A 333 -20.27 0.51 -1.98
N THR A 334 -20.60 -0.35 -2.97
CA THR A 334 -21.60 -1.43 -2.85
C THR A 334 -21.03 -2.67 -2.20
#